data_AF-A0A9Q1EXA5-F1
#
_entry.id   AF-A0A9Q1EXA5-F1
#
_cell.length_a   1.000
_cell.length_b   1.000
_cell.length_c   1.000
_cell.angle_alpha   90.00
_cell.angle_beta   90.00
_cell.angle_gamma   90.00
#
_symmetry.space_group_name_H-M   'P 1'
#
loop_
_entity.id
_entity.type
_entity.pdbx_description
1 polymer ?
#
loop_
_entity_poly.entity_id
_entity_poly.type
_entity_poly.pdbx_seq_one_letter_code
_entity_poly.pdbx_strand_id
1 'polypeptide(L)'
;MPLLRSKRADIRNDPDVMVIHLGGNSIGTYGNTRISLMRRMKADIREIDLLFPKTKLMFSDILPRWNWRGQTATTGYGLERTRRWLNGAMFGFLSDMGDICSGPVPPLPPHPAPLQMLCSLRVLPEPSAAAPFDV
;
A
#
# COMPACT_ATOMS: atom_id res chain seq x y z
N MET A 1 -10.81 6.51 -11.98
CA MET A 1 -9.44 7.06 -12.10
C MET A 1 -9.10 7.57 -13.52
N PRO A 2 -9.32 8.86 -13.88
CA PRO A 2 -9.17 9.34 -15.27
C PRO A 2 -7.73 9.30 -15.82
N LEU A 3 -6.74 9.71 -15.01
CA LEU A 3 -5.34 9.77 -15.43
C LEU A 3 -4.77 8.38 -15.75
N LEU A 4 -5.08 7.38 -14.92
CA LEU A 4 -4.62 6.01 -15.14
C LEU A 4 -5.24 5.40 -16.41
N ARG A 5 -6.54 5.68 -16.65
CA ARG A 5 -7.22 5.28 -17.88
C ARG A 5 -6.60 5.91 -19.13
N SER A 6 -6.21 7.18 -19.05
CA SER A 6 -5.49 7.85 -20.13
C SER A 6 -4.15 7.15 -20.39
N LYS A 7 -3.35 6.90 -19.35
CA LYS A 7 -2.06 6.22 -19.48
C LYS A 7 -2.17 4.78 -19.98
N ARG A 8 -3.27 4.09 -19.70
CA ARG A 8 -3.51 2.73 -20.21
C ARG A 8 -3.47 2.67 -21.74
N ALA A 9 -3.95 3.69 -22.43
CA ALA A 9 -3.93 3.75 -23.89
C ALA A 9 -2.50 3.74 -24.47
N ASP A 10 -1.53 4.26 -23.72
CA ASP A 10 -0.13 4.34 -24.12
C ASP A 10 0.66 3.06 -23.76
N ILE A 11 0.09 2.18 -22.93
CA ILE A 11 0.75 0.98 -22.43
C ILE A 11 0.35 -0.22 -23.29
N ARG A 12 1.30 -0.72 -24.07
CA ARG A 12 1.09 -1.86 -24.99
C ARG A 12 0.89 -3.20 -24.29
N ASN A 13 1.58 -3.43 -23.18
CA ASN A 13 1.53 -4.66 -22.41
C ASN A 13 1.31 -4.35 -20.93
N ASP A 14 0.57 -5.20 -20.24
CA ASP A 14 0.37 -5.08 -18.80
C ASP A 14 1.71 -5.21 -18.07
N PRO A 15 2.01 -4.35 -17.09
CA PRO A 15 3.19 -4.53 -16.26
C PRO A 15 3.08 -5.84 -15.47
N ASP A 16 4.19 -6.54 -15.23
CA ASP A 16 4.16 -7.78 -14.46
C ASP A 16 3.76 -7.54 -13.00
N VAL A 17 4.21 -6.41 -12.43
CA VAL A 17 3.96 -6.01 -11.04
C VAL A 17 3.64 -4.52 -10.97
N MET A 18 2.63 -4.16 -10.17
CA MET A 18 2.30 -2.76 -9.85
C MET A 18 2.25 -2.54 -8.35
N VAL A 19 3.15 -1.69 -7.85
CA VAL A 19 3.18 -1.29 -6.45
C VAL A 19 2.30 -0.06 -6.24
N ILE A 20 1.33 -0.17 -5.34
CA ILE A 20 0.32 0.85 -5.08
C ILE A 20 0.53 1.42 -3.68
N HIS A 21 0.79 2.72 -3.62
CA HIS A 21 0.77 3.52 -2.41
C HIS A 21 -0.56 4.29 -2.32
N LEU A 22 -1.49 3.84 -1.46
CA LEU A 22 -2.84 4.40 -1.41
C LEU A 22 -3.32 4.68 0.03
N GLY A 23 -4.18 5.69 0.20
CA GLY A 23 -4.96 5.92 1.43
C GLY A 23 -4.32 6.80 2.49
N GLY A 24 -2.98 6.81 2.61
CA GLY A 24 -2.29 7.54 3.69
C GLY A 24 -2.57 9.04 3.76
N ASN A 25 -2.83 9.69 2.63
CA ASN A 25 -3.16 11.14 2.57
C ASN A 25 -4.60 11.46 2.96
N SER A 26 -5.49 10.47 2.97
CA SER A 26 -6.91 10.63 3.27
C SER A 26 -7.25 10.27 4.72
N ILE A 27 -6.31 9.70 5.46
CA ILE A 27 -6.43 9.48 6.91
C ILE A 27 -6.48 10.85 7.60
N GLY A 28 -7.48 11.05 8.46
CA GLY A 28 -7.68 12.32 9.20
C GLY A 28 -8.34 13.44 8.38
N THR A 29 -8.69 13.19 7.11
CA THR A 29 -9.49 14.14 6.33
C THR A 29 -10.91 14.24 6.88
N TYR A 30 -11.39 15.45 7.11
CA TYR A 30 -12.75 15.69 7.58
C TYR A 30 -13.79 14.99 6.69
N GLY A 31 -14.81 14.38 7.30
CA GLY A 31 -15.84 13.61 6.59
C GLY A 31 -15.43 12.19 6.16
N ASN A 32 -14.14 11.83 6.21
CA ASN A 32 -13.70 10.47 5.89
C ASN A 32 -13.67 9.58 7.13
N THR A 33 -14.62 8.65 7.22
CA THR A 33 -14.51 7.53 8.16
C THR A 33 -13.54 6.48 7.62
N ARG A 34 -12.90 5.70 8.51
CA ARG A 34 -12.01 4.60 8.11
C ARG A 34 -12.69 3.59 7.17
N ILE A 35 -13.99 3.36 7.36
CA ILE A 35 -14.79 2.44 6.54
C ILE A 35 -15.01 3.04 5.14
N SER A 36 -15.40 4.31 5.05
CA SER A 36 -15.59 4.99 3.77
C SER A 36 -14.29 5.09 2.96
N LEU A 37 -13.16 5.31 3.63
CA LEU A 37 -11.84 5.31 3.01
C LEU A 37 -11.48 3.91 2.49
N MET A 38 -11.61 2.87 3.32
CA MET A 38 -11.37 1.48 2.90
C MET A 38 -12.21 1.11 1.68
N ARG A 39 -13.51 1.45 1.66
CA ARG A 39 -14.39 1.15 0.51
C ARG A 39 -13.88 1.79 -0.77
N ARG A 40 -13.46 3.06 -0.72
CA ARG A 40 -12.86 3.74 -1.87
C ARG A 40 -11.55 3.09 -2.29
N MET A 41 -10.66 2.77 -1.34
CA MET A 41 -9.40 2.08 -1.64
C MET A 41 -9.61 0.74 -2.37
N LYS A 42 -10.57 -0.06 -1.90
CA LYS A 42 -10.94 -1.33 -2.55
C LYS A 42 -11.52 -1.11 -3.94
N ALA A 43 -12.38 -0.11 -4.12
CA ALA A 43 -12.95 0.23 -5.42
C ALA A 43 -11.87 0.67 -6.42
N ASP A 44 -10.92 1.49 -5.98
CA ASP A 44 -9.78 1.93 -6.80
C ASP A 44 -8.92 0.74 -7.23
N ILE A 45 -8.61 -0.18 -6.31
CA ILE A 45 -7.83 -1.39 -6.62
C ILE A 45 -8.58 -2.29 -7.61
N ARG A 46 -9.89 -2.50 -7.44
CA ARG A 46 -10.70 -3.25 -8.42
C ARG A 46 -10.71 -2.58 -9.79
N GLU A 47 -10.77 -1.25 -9.84
CA GLU A 47 -10.69 -0.51 -11.10
C GLU A 47 -9.33 -0.76 -11.78
N ILE A 48 -8.24 -0.81 -11.01
CA ILE A 48 -6.89 -1.08 -11.51
C ILE A 48 -6.76 -2.52 -12.02
N ASP A 49 -7.23 -3.50 -11.25
CA ASP A 49 -7.23 -4.92 -11.62
C ASP A 49 -7.98 -5.15 -12.96
N LEU A 50 -9.14 -4.51 -13.12
CA LEU A 50 -9.89 -4.54 -14.39
C LEU A 50 -9.16 -3.87 -15.56
N LEU A 51 -8.33 -2.87 -15.30
CA LEU A 51 -7.54 -2.20 -16.34
C LEU A 51 -6.31 -3.02 -16.75
N PHE A 52 -5.71 -3.75 -15.81
CA PHE A 52 -4.48 -4.50 -15.98
C PHE A 52 -4.61 -5.93 -15.43
N PRO A 53 -5.45 -6.78 -16.06
CA PRO A 53 -5.83 -8.09 -15.50
C PRO A 53 -4.67 -9.10 -15.42
N LYS A 54 -3.52 -8.83 -16.07
CA LYS A 54 -2.33 -9.69 -15.98
C LYS A 54 -1.31 -9.20 -14.94
N THR A 55 -1.55 -8.04 -14.34
CA THR A 55 -0.60 -7.42 -13.43
C THR A 55 -0.81 -7.92 -12.01
N LYS A 56 0.27 -8.34 -11.34
CA LYS A 56 0.24 -8.61 -9.90
C LYS A 56 0.20 -7.30 -9.13
N LEU A 57 -0.82 -7.12 -8.31
CA LEU A 57 -0.96 -5.91 -7.48
C LEU A 57 -0.23 -6.09 -6.14
N MET A 58 0.60 -5.12 -5.79
CA MET A 58 1.25 -5.06 -4.48
C MET A 58 0.84 -3.79 -3.75
N PHE A 59 0.21 -3.93 -2.59
CA PHE A 59 -0.10 -2.80 -1.74
C PHE A 59 1.03 -2.56 -0.75
N SER A 60 1.60 -1.37 -0.81
CA SER A 60 2.52 -0.92 0.23
C SER A 60 1.72 -0.55 1.47
N ASP A 61 2.19 -1.01 2.62
CA ASP A 61 1.65 -0.54 3.88
C ASP A 61 1.71 0.99 4.01
N ILE A 62 0.63 1.58 4.51
CA ILE A 62 0.62 3.00 4.85
C ILE A 62 1.61 3.20 5.98
N LEU A 63 2.58 4.09 5.75
CA LEU A 63 3.65 4.37 6.70
C LEU A 63 3.15 5.15 7.91
N PRO A 64 3.73 4.92 9.10
CA PRO A 64 3.45 5.74 10.27
C PRO A 64 3.84 7.20 10.02
N ARG A 65 3.12 8.13 10.66
CA ARG A 65 3.40 9.56 10.59
C ARG A 65 3.42 10.16 11.98
N TRP A 66 4.34 11.10 12.18
CA TRP A 66 4.40 11.90 13.40
C TRP A 66 3.18 12.83 13.50
N ASN A 67 2.88 13.55 12.42
CA ASN A 67 1.72 14.41 12.28
C ASN A 67 0.88 13.97 11.09
N TRP A 68 -0.42 13.78 11.30
CA TRP A 68 -1.35 13.47 10.23
C TRP A 68 -1.97 14.75 9.66
N ARG A 69 -2.27 14.74 8.36
CA ARG A 69 -3.01 15.83 7.73
C ARG A 69 -4.43 15.87 8.31
N GLY A 70 -4.87 17.03 8.79
CA GLY A 70 -6.19 17.17 9.41
C GLY A 70 -6.27 16.62 10.84
N GLN A 71 -5.13 16.31 11.47
CA GLN A 71 -5.09 15.98 12.89
C GLN A 71 -5.52 17.20 13.71
N THR A 72 -6.67 17.08 14.39
CA THR A 72 -7.19 18.11 15.30
C THR A 72 -6.87 17.78 16.76
N ALA A 73 -6.67 16.50 17.08
CA ALA A 73 -6.33 16.05 18.42
C ALA A 73 -4.83 16.25 18.72
N THR A 74 -4.52 16.55 19.99
CA THR A 74 -3.15 16.72 20.48
C THR A 74 -2.27 15.49 20.22
N THR A 75 -2.88 14.29 20.18
CA THR A 75 -2.18 13.04 19.85
C THR A 75 -2.72 12.42 18.56
N GLY A 76 -1.82 11.84 17.76
CA GLY A 76 -2.16 11.14 16.52
C GLY A 76 -2.66 9.70 16.74
N TYR A 77 -2.90 9.28 17.98
CA TYR A 77 -3.11 7.88 18.35
C TYR A 77 -4.30 7.22 17.62
N GLY A 78 -5.43 7.92 17.51
CA GLY A 78 -6.62 7.40 16.80
C GLY A 78 -6.39 7.23 15.29
N LEU A 79 -5.56 8.10 14.70
CA LEU A 79 -5.20 8.06 13.28
C LEU A 79 -4.20 6.94 13.00
N GLU A 80 -3.25 6.73 13.91
CA GLU A 80 -2.31 5.60 13.86
C GLU A 80 -3.04 4.25 14.01
N ARG A 81 -4.03 4.17 14.91
CA ARG A 81 -4.90 2.98 15.00
C ARG A 81 -5.67 2.75 13.70
N THR A 82 -6.15 3.82 13.07
CA THR A 82 -6.84 3.76 11.78
C THR A 82 -5.91 3.27 10.66
N ARG A 83 -4.66 3.75 10.63
CA ARG A 83 -3.62 3.30 9.69
C ARG A 83 -3.39 1.79 9.78
N ARG A 84 -3.11 1.28 10.99
CA ARG A 84 -2.87 -0.16 11.21
C ARG A 84 -4.06 -1.01 10.77
N TRP A 85 -5.27 -0.55 11.10
CA TRP A 85 -6.50 -1.21 10.68
C TRP A 85 -6.66 -1.24 9.16
N LEU A 86 -6.37 -0.12 8.47
CA LEU A 86 -6.43 -0.05 7.01
C LEU A 86 -5.41 -0.98 6.35
N ASN A 87 -4.16 -1.01 6.83
CA ASN A 87 -3.14 -1.93 6.30
C ASN A 87 -3.61 -3.38 6.40
N GLY A 88 -4.10 -3.81 7.57
CA GLY A 88 -4.64 -5.16 7.74
C GLY A 88 -5.86 -5.45 6.86
N ALA A 89 -6.79 -4.50 6.75
CA ALA A 89 -8.00 -4.66 5.94
C ALA A 89 -7.69 -4.75 4.42
N MET A 90 -6.69 -4.00 3.96
CA MET A 90 -6.26 -4.04 2.56
C MET A 90 -5.43 -5.29 2.26
N PHE A 91 -4.57 -5.71 3.19
CA PHE A 91 -3.83 -6.97 3.06
C PHE A 91 -4.77 -8.16 2.91
N GLY A 92 -5.78 -8.29 3.78
CA GLY A 92 -6.77 -9.36 3.66
C GLY A 92 -7.50 -9.30 2.32
N PHE A 93 -7.92 -8.11 1.90
CA PHE A 93 -8.61 -7.93 0.62
C PHE A 93 -7.78 -8.32 -0.61
N LEU A 94 -6.49 -7.96 -0.65
CA LEU A 94 -5.60 -8.33 -1.76
C LEU A 94 -5.23 -9.81 -1.73
N SER A 95 -5.08 -10.38 -0.54
CA SER A 95 -4.90 -11.82 -0.36
C SER A 95 -6.09 -12.61 -0.93
N ASP A 96 -7.32 -12.14 -0.71
CA ASP A 96 -8.54 -12.75 -1.25
C ASP A 96 -8.61 -12.67 -2.80
N MET A 97 -7.94 -11.69 -3.41
CA MET A 97 -7.86 -11.55 -4.87
C MET A 97 -6.75 -12.41 -5.49
N GLY A 98 -5.84 -13.00 -4.70
CA GLY A 98 -4.68 -13.74 -5.20
C GLY A 98 -3.45 -12.86 -5.51
N ASP A 99 -3.48 -11.59 -5.12
CA ASP A 99 -2.44 -10.58 -5.34
C ASP A 99 -1.69 -10.32 -4.03
N ILE A 100 -0.47 -10.85 -3.82
CA ILE A 100 0.23 -10.68 -2.53
C ILE A 100 1.69 -10.21 -2.69
N CYS A 101 1.99 -9.08 -2.05
CA CYS A 101 3.04 -8.92 -1.04
C CYS A 101 2.75 -7.67 -0.17
N SER A 102 2.47 -7.84 1.13
CA SER A 102 2.68 -6.79 2.13
C SER A 102 3.94 -7.10 2.93
N GLY A 103 4.90 -6.18 2.96
CA GLY A 103 6.02 -6.28 3.89
C GLY A 103 5.58 -5.87 5.30
N PRO A 104 6.06 -6.55 6.37
CA PRO A 104 5.75 -6.15 7.73
C PRO A 104 6.27 -4.73 8.02
N VAL A 105 5.40 -3.83 8.48
CA VAL A 105 5.84 -2.57 9.09
C VAL A 105 6.34 -2.88 10.49
N PRO A 106 7.62 -2.61 10.83
CA PRO A 106 8.14 -2.85 12.16
C PRO A 106 7.32 -2.07 13.21
N PRO A 107 7.11 -2.64 14.40
CA PRO A 107 6.43 -1.93 15.48
C PRO A 107 7.18 -0.62 15.78
N LEU A 108 6.47 0.50 15.72
CA LEU A 108 6.98 1.80 16.17
C LEU A 108 7.48 1.66 17.62
N PRO A 109 8.72 2.10 17.92
CA PRO A 109 9.22 2.08 19.28
C PRO A 109 8.37 2.98 20.19
N PRO A 110 8.19 2.61 21.47
CA PRO A 110 7.39 3.38 22.42
C PRO A 110 8.22 4.54 23.02
N HIS A 111 8.76 5.46 22.21
CA HIS A 111 9.24 6.79 22.65
C HIS A 111 9.76 7.60 21.45
N PRO A 112 9.80 8.95 21.50
CA PRO A 112 10.23 9.76 20.38
C PRO A 112 11.75 9.92 20.42
N ALA A 113 12.46 9.13 19.61
CA ALA A 113 13.83 9.44 19.26
C ALA A 113 13.83 10.21 17.92
N PRO A 114 14.54 11.33 17.80
CA PRO A 114 14.62 12.08 16.56
C PRO A 114 15.73 11.48 15.71
N LEU A 115 15.41 10.70 14.68
CA LEU A 115 16.39 10.36 13.66
C LEU A 115 15.81 10.44 12.25
N GLN A 116 16.42 11.35 11.52
CA GLN A 116 16.32 11.56 10.10
C GLN A 116 16.63 10.29 9.30
N MET A 117 16.04 10.20 8.11
CA MET A 117 16.46 9.38 6.97
C MET A 117 16.50 7.85 7.14
N LEU A 118 15.66 7.16 6.37
CA LEU A 118 16.15 6.48 5.16
C LEU A 118 14.95 6.06 4.28
N CYS A 119 14.66 6.88 3.26
CA CYS A 119 14.09 6.36 2.03
C CYS A 119 15.18 5.50 1.38
N SER A 120 14.92 4.20 1.19
CA SER A 120 15.69 3.39 0.24
C SER A 120 14.76 2.35 -0.35
N LEU A 121 14.53 2.48 -1.66
CA LEU A 121 14.05 1.39 -2.52
C LEU A 121 14.90 0.15 -2.24
N ARG A 122 14.27 -0.97 -1.90
CA ARG A 122 14.86 -2.29 -2.15
C ARG A 122 14.06 -2.94 -3.25
N VAL A 123 14.66 -2.98 -4.43
CA VAL A 123 14.33 -3.97 -5.46
C VAL A 123 14.80 -5.31 -4.90
N LEU A 124 13.87 -6.24 -4.67
CA LEU A 124 14.23 -7.61 -4.32
C LEU A 124 14.76 -8.30 -5.60
N PRO A 125 15.92 -8.95 -5.56
CA PRO A 125 16.35 -9.79 -6.67
C PRO A 125 15.51 -11.07 -6.71
N GLU A 126 15.11 -11.47 -7.92
CA GLU A 126 14.41 -12.72 -8.22
C GLU A 126 15.17 -13.95 -7.69
N PRO A 127 14.47 -15.00 -7.21
CA PRO A 127 15.11 -16.25 -6.82
C PRO A 127 15.63 -16.98 -8.07
N SER A 128 16.96 -17.03 -8.21
CA SER A 128 17.63 -17.84 -9.24
C SER A 128 17.35 -19.33 -9.01
N ALA A 129 16.87 -19.98 -10.08
CA ALA A 129 16.50 -21.38 -10.13
C ALA A 129 17.65 -22.32 -9.76
N ALA A 130 17.26 -23.44 -9.13
CA ALA A 130 18.10 -24.55 -8.75
C ALA A 130 19.09 -24.99 -9.84
N ALA A 131 20.35 -25.15 -9.48
CA ALA A 131 21.31 -25.90 -10.27
C ALA A 131 21.07 -27.41 -10.06
N PRO A 132 21.14 -28.24 -11.11
CA PRO A 132 21.06 -29.69 -11.00
C PRO A 132 22.37 -30.23 -10.41
N PHE A 133 22.27 -31.24 -9.53
CA PHE A 133 23.40 -32.08 -9.16
C PHE A 133 23.71 -33.01 -10.34
N ASP A 134 24.85 -32.79 -10.99
CA ASP A 134 25.42 -33.73 -11.95
C ASP A 134 26.33 -34.74 -11.22
N VAL A 135 25.98 -36.03 -11.44
CA VAL A 135 26.72 -37.31 -11.37
C VAL A 135 27.62 -37.61 -10.16
#